data_AF-A0A6J0NZC2-F1
#
_entry.id   AF-A0A6J0NZC2-F1
#
_cell.length_a   1.000
_cell.length_b   1.000
_cell.length_c   1.000
_cell.angle_alpha   90.00
_cell.angle_beta   90.00
_cell.angle_gamma   90.00
#
_symmetry.space_group_name_H-M   'P 1'
#
loop_
_entity.id
_entity.type
_entity.pdbx_description
1 polymer ?
#
loop_
_entity_poly.entity_id
_entity_poly.type
_entity_poly.pdbx_seq_one_letter_code
_entity_poly.pdbx_strand_id
1 'polypeptide(L)'
;MFNLRRCIASGSLHHVWKREMRIVVAPFSSSSSADRQIITSSCSAENAKSCIFGKLQFLFTETLDYITREEEKKGVTKDDIVELAKQLNKDGKSEYALEIFEWMDKKKMEFSPSELAFFVDLIAKTKSLAAAKEYFNQVEPDFDRTNTRAKNWPAFASIMLMED
;
A
#
# COMPACT_ATOMS: atom_id res chain seq x y z
N MET A 1 -12.16 39.08 64.13
CA MET A 1 -13.26 39.07 63.14
C MET A 1 -12.73 39.60 61.83
N PHE A 2 -12.62 38.74 60.81
CA PHE A 2 -12.94 38.96 59.40
C PHE A 2 -12.51 37.69 58.64
N ASN A 3 -13.52 37.01 58.10
CA ASN A 3 -13.43 35.81 57.28
C ASN A 3 -12.91 36.15 55.89
N LEU A 4 -12.21 35.22 55.22
CA LEU A 4 -12.34 35.04 53.77
C LEU A 4 -11.92 33.64 53.30
N ARG A 5 -12.95 32.78 53.27
CA ARG A 5 -13.35 31.83 52.21
C ARG A 5 -12.26 31.21 51.34
N ARG A 6 -12.13 29.90 51.51
CA ARG A 6 -11.63 28.92 50.53
C ARG A 6 -12.69 28.75 49.44
N CYS A 7 -12.33 28.97 48.18
CA CYS A 7 -13.11 28.56 47.01
C CYS A 7 -12.31 27.52 46.22
N ILE A 8 -12.96 26.40 45.92
CA ILE A 8 -12.53 25.36 44.99
C ILE A 8 -13.08 25.73 43.62
N ALA A 9 -12.26 25.66 42.58
CA ALA A 9 -12.69 25.52 41.19
C ALA A 9 -11.67 24.58 40.52
N SER A 10 -11.97 23.29 40.51
CA SER A 10 -12.41 22.57 39.30
C SER A 10 -11.34 22.56 38.21
N GLY A 11 -10.56 21.48 38.19
CA GLY A 11 -9.66 21.18 37.09
C GLY A 11 -10.45 21.02 35.79
N SER A 12 -9.95 21.68 34.75
CA SER A 12 -10.26 21.34 33.36
C SER A 12 -8.93 21.10 32.66
N LEU A 13 -8.68 19.82 32.39
CA LEU A 13 -7.50 19.31 31.69
C LEU A 13 -7.72 19.54 30.19
N HIS A 14 -7.49 20.76 29.72
CA HIS A 14 -7.51 21.10 28.30
C HIS A 14 -6.08 21.32 27.79
N HIS A 15 -5.49 20.22 27.31
CA HIS A 15 -4.58 20.11 26.16
C HIS A 15 -3.96 21.40 25.63
N VAL A 16 -2.65 21.58 25.85
CA VAL A 16 -1.80 22.41 24.98
C VAL A 16 -0.37 21.87 25.02
N TRP A 17 -0.06 20.90 24.15
CA TRP A 17 1.33 20.65 23.74
C TRP A 17 1.79 21.83 22.87
N LYS A 18 2.10 22.98 23.47
CA LYS A 18 2.82 24.07 22.79
C LYS A 18 4.30 23.92 23.11
N ARG A 19 5.00 23.19 22.26
CA ARG A 19 6.45 23.26 22.20
C ARG A 19 6.80 24.42 21.26
N GLU A 20 7.11 25.56 21.86
CA GLU A 20 7.54 26.76 21.15
C GLU A 20 8.97 26.52 20.63
N MET A 21 9.12 26.34 19.31
CA MET A 21 10.45 26.30 18.69
C MET A 21 10.95 27.73 18.53
N ARG A 22 11.81 28.16 19.46
CA ARG A 22 12.57 29.42 19.33
C ARG A 22 13.68 29.21 18.30
N ILE A 23 13.48 29.72 17.09
CA ILE A 23 14.54 29.82 16.08
C ILE A 23 15.45 30.97 16.52
N VAL A 24 16.69 30.65 16.86
CA VAL A 24 17.76 31.64 17.08
C VAL A 24 18.44 31.84 15.73
N VAL A 25 18.14 32.94 15.05
CA VAL A 25 18.92 33.37 13.87
C VAL A 25 20.17 34.09 14.37
N ALA A 26 21.34 33.55 14.05
CA ALA A 26 22.60 34.27 14.18
C ALA A 26 22.75 35.28 13.02
N PRO A 27 23.25 36.50 13.26
CA PRO A 27 23.51 37.45 12.19
C PRO A 27 24.80 37.05 11.47
N PHE A 28 24.69 36.45 10.29
CA PHE A 28 25.83 36.31 9.39
C PHE A 28 25.95 37.59 8.56
N SER A 29 27.07 38.27 8.74
CA SER A 29 27.50 39.44 7.98
C SER A 29 27.54 39.13 6.48
N SER A 30 26.89 39.98 5.70
CA SER A 30 26.95 39.97 4.25
C SER A 30 28.33 40.42 3.75
N SER A 31 28.95 39.65 2.85
CA SER A 31 29.79 40.21 1.78
C SER A 31 29.71 39.36 0.51
N SER A 32 29.08 39.96 -0.51
CA SER A 32 29.31 39.86 -1.96
C SER A 32 29.78 38.54 -2.61
N SER A 33 28.86 37.97 -3.39
CA SER A 33 28.98 37.56 -4.82
C SER A 33 30.21 36.76 -5.27
N ALA A 34 30.02 35.47 -5.57
CA ALA A 34 29.91 34.94 -6.94
C ALA A 34 30.01 33.41 -6.95
N ASP A 35 28.97 32.79 -7.52
CA ASP A 35 28.92 31.46 -8.14
C ASP A 35 29.66 30.28 -7.50
N ARG A 36 28.93 29.54 -6.67
CA ARG A 36 28.99 28.07 -6.71
C ARG A 36 27.56 27.57 -6.76
N GLN A 37 27.18 27.00 -7.91
CA GLN A 37 25.99 26.16 -8.04
C GLN A 37 26.09 25.00 -7.04
N ILE A 38 25.59 25.23 -5.83
CA ILE A 38 25.03 24.15 -5.03
C ILE A 38 23.72 23.85 -5.73
N ILE A 39 23.68 22.71 -6.42
CA ILE A 39 22.42 22.07 -6.79
C ILE A 39 21.73 21.79 -5.46
N THR A 40 21.00 22.77 -4.95
CA THR A 40 19.91 22.54 -4.01
C THR A 40 18.87 21.83 -4.86
N SER A 41 19.00 20.52 -5.01
CA SER A 41 17.86 19.71 -5.39
C SER A 41 16.88 19.93 -4.26
N SER A 42 15.87 20.76 -4.50
CA SER A 42 14.65 20.73 -3.72
C SER A 42 14.23 19.26 -3.72
N CYS A 43 14.46 18.57 -2.61
CA CYS A 43 13.92 17.24 -2.38
C CYS A 43 12.43 17.43 -2.19
N SER A 44 11.75 17.55 -3.33
CA SER A 44 10.33 17.69 -3.39
C SER A 44 9.72 16.46 -2.71
N ALA A 45 8.79 16.70 -1.79
CA ALA A 45 8.23 15.69 -0.89
C ALA A 45 7.63 14.47 -1.61
N GLU A 46 7.37 14.60 -2.91
CA GLU A 46 6.97 13.53 -3.82
C GLU A 46 8.00 12.38 -3.92
N ASN A 47 9.31 12.67 -3.89
CA ASN A 47 10.36 11.64 -3.95
C ASN A 47 10.53 10.90 -2.61
N ALA A 48 10.27 11.55 -1.48
CA ALA A 48 10.41 10.95 -0.16
C ALA A 48 9.30 9.92 0.11
N LYS A 49 8.06 10.21 -0.30
CA LYS A 49 6.92 9.28 -0.20
C LYS A 49 7.17 8.01 -1.03
N SER A 50 7.60 8.18 -2.28
CA SER A 50 7.96 7.06 -3.16
C SER A 50 9.11 6.22 -2.58
N CYS A 51 10.12 6.86 -1.99
CA CYS A 51 11.24 6.17 -1.33
C CYS A 51 10.81 5.36 -0.10
N ILE A 52 9.93 5.91 0.75
CA ILE A 52 9.41 5.20 1.92
C ILE A 52 8.53 4.02 1.47
N PHE A 53 7.67 4.23 0.48
CA PHE A 53 6.83 3.17 -0.09
C PHE A 53 7.68 2.04 -0.66
N GLY A 54 8.69 2.35 -1.47
CA GLY A 54 9.60 1.33 -2.01
C GLY A 54 10.35 0.55 -0.92
N LYS A 55 10.75 1.21 0.18
CA LYS A 55 11.33 0.52 1.33
C LYS A 55 10.34 -0.40 2.02
N LEU A 56 9.09 0.02 2.18
CA LEU A 56 8.03 -0.81 2.77
C LEU A 56 7.73 -2.01 1.88
N GLN A 57 7.60 -1.82 0.57
CA GLN A 57 7.37 -2.89 -0.40
C GLN A 57 8.51 -3.91 -0.42
N PHE A 58 9.76 -3.43 -0.33
CA PHE A 58 10.94 -4.29 -0.23
C PHE A 58 10.90 -5.14 1.04
N LEU A 59 10.65 -4.52 2.21
CA LEU A 59 10.53 -5.25 3.48
C LEU A 59 9.38 -6.26 3.46
N PHE A 60 8.25 -5.89 2.84
CA PHE A 60 7.09 -6.77 2.71
C PHE A 60 7.41 -7.99 1.85
N THR A 61 8.03 -7.77 0.69
CA THR A 61 8.48 -8.84 -0.21
C THR A 61 9.49 -9.76 0.47
N GLU A 62 10.47 -9.21 1.19
CA GLU A 62 11.47 -10.00 1.91
C GLU A 62 10.86 -10.80 3.07
N THR A 63 9.84 -10.22 3.73
CA THR A 63 9.07 -10.94 4.76
C THR A 63 8.29 -12.11 4.16
N LEU A 64 7.61 -11.92 3.02
CA LEU A 64 6.92 -13.00 2.32
C LEU A 64 7.89 -14.09 1.85
N ASP A 65 9.03 -13.70 1.27
CA ASP A 65 10.07 -14.63 0.86
C ASP A 65 10.65 -15.42 2.05
N TYR A 66 10.84 -14.77 3.20
CA TYR A 66 11.26 -15.42 4.43
C TYR A 66 10.21 -16.42 4.93
N ILE A 67 8.94 -16.02 4.96
CA ILE A 67 7.83 -16.89 5.41
C ILE A 67 7.77 -18.15 4.54
N THR A 68 7.81 -18.00 3.21
CA THR A 68 7.74 -19.14 2.28
C THR A 68 9.01 -19.98 2.25
N ARG A 69 10.19 -19.41 2.55
CA ARG A 69 11.45 -20.17 2.69
C ARG A 69 11.53 -20.95 4.01
N GLU A 70 11.05 -20.37 5.11
CA GLU A 70 10.97 -21.04 6.43
C GLU A 70 9.80 -22.03 6.53
N GLU A 71 8.94 -22.09 5.50
CA GLU A 71 7.75 -22.93 5.44
C GLU A 71 8.02 -24.43 5.31
N GLU A 72 9.26 -24.85 5.01
CA GLU A 72 9.67 -26.24 5.27
C GLU A 72 9.59 -26.59 6.78
N LYS A 73 9.40 -25.61 7.68
CA LYS A 73 9.39 -25.81 9.14
C LYS A 73 8.23 -25.17 9.93
N LYS A 74 7.41 -24.26 9.39
CA LYS A 74 6.43 -23.48 10.21
C LYS A 74 4.98 -23.28 9.70
N GLY A 75 4.57 -23.84 8.56
CA GLY A 75 3.14 -24.11 8.30
C GLY A 75 2.22 -22.94 8.00
N VAL A 76 2.73 -21.81 7.49
CA VAL A 76 1.88 -20.90 6.71
C VAL A 76 1.62 -21.58 5.35
N THR A 77 0.45 -21.36 4.76
CA THR A 77 0.07 -21.98 3.49
C THR A 77 -0.27 -20.91 2.46
N LYS A 78 -0.27 -21.31 1.18
CA LYS A 78 -0.78 -20.46 0.09
C LYS A 78 -2.16 -19.89 0.43
N ASP A 79 -3.03 -20.70 1.02
CA ASP A 79 -4.40 -20.30 1.36
C ASP A 79 -4.40 -19.21 2.45
N ASP A 80 -3.50 -19.29 3.43
CA ASP A 80 -3.35 -18.24 4.46
C ASP A 80 -2.90 -16.91 3.84
N ILE A 81 -1.98 -16.96 2.87
CA ILE A 81 -1.51 -15.76 2.13
C ILE A 81 -2.67 -15.15 1.33
N VAL A 82 -3.46 -15.98 0.65
CA VAL A 82 -4.66 -15.54 -0.09
C VAL A 82 -5.70 -14.94 0.85
N GLU A 83 -5.93 -15.55 2.02
CA GLU A 83 -6.87 -15.03 3.01
C GLU A 83 -6.43 -13.68 3.57
N LEU A 84 -5.13 -13.54 3.88
CA LEU A 84 -4.53 -12.26 4.28
C LEU A 84 -4.76 -11.18 3.22
N ALA A 85 -4.50 -11.47 1.96
CA ALA A 85 -4.72 -10.51 0.86
C ALA A 85 -6.21 -10.13 0.72
N LYS A 86 -7.13 -11.10 0.84
CA LYS A 86 -8.57 -10.83 0.84
C LYS A 86 -8.98 -9.95 2.01
N GLN A 87 -8.40 -10.15 3.19
CA GLN A 87 -8.66 -9.33 4.37
C GLN A 87 -8.15 -7.90 4.18
N LEU A 88 -6.95 -7.71 3.65
CA LEU A 88 -6.43 -6.38 3.31
C LEU A 88 -7.35 -5.65 2.33
N ASN A 89 -7.87 -6.33 1.31
CA ASN A 89 -8.80 -5.71 0.38
C ASN A 89 -10.13 -5.29 1.06
N LYS A 90 -10.66 -6.11 1.98
CA LYS A 90 -11.84 -5.76 2.79
C LYS A 90 -11.59 -4.53 3.67
N ASP A 91 -10.37 -4.37 4.16
CA ASP A 91 -9.94 -3.20 4.93
C ASP A 91 -9.70 -1.94 4.06
N GLY A 92 -9.99 -2.01 2.75
CA GLY A 92 -9.76 -0.92 1.79
C GLY A 92 -8.31 -0.78 1.35
N LYS A 93 -7.44 -1.73 1.71
CA LYS A 93 -6.00 -1.75 1.38
C LYS A 93 -5.75 -2.55 0.10
N SER A 94 -6.46 -2.22 -0.97
CA SER A 94 -6.39 -2.95 -2.25
C SER A 94 -5.01 -2.92 -2.89
N GLU A 95 -4.22 -1.85 -2.68
CA GLU A 95 -2.83 -1.76 -3.16
C GLU A 95 -1.94 -2.86 -2.56
N TYR A 96 -2.00 -3.07 -1.24
CA TYR A 96 -1.24 -4.13 -0.57
C TYR A 96 -1.72 -5.53 -0.95
N ALA A 97 -3.04 -5.70 -1.12
CA ALA A 97 -3.59 -6.96 -1.62
C ALA A 97 -3.05 -7.28 -3.02
N LEU A 98 -2.97 -6.28 -3.91
CA LEU A 98 -2.39 -6.42 -5.24
C LEU A 98 -0.92 -6.84 -5.17
N GLU A 99 -0.12 -6.20 -4.32
CA GLU A 99 1.30 -6.53 -4.16
C GLU A 99 1.53 -7.99 -3.75
N ILE A 100 0.69 -8.53 -2.86
CA ILE A 100 0.73 -9.95 -2.49
C ILE A 100 0.48 -10.83 -3.70
N PHE A 101 -0.59 -10.56 -4.47
CA PHE A 101 -0.92 -11.37 -5.64
C PHE A 101 0.12 -11.27 -6.75
N GLU A 102 0.71 -10.09 -6.98
CA GLU A 102 1.83 -9.94 -7.92
C GLU A 102 3.07 -10.71 -7.45
N TRP A 103 3.33 -10.74 -6.15
CA TRP A 103 4.41 -11.56 -5.61
C TRP A 103 4.13 -13.05 -5.80
N MET A 104 2.90 -13.51 -5.56
CA MET A 104 2.49 -14.91 -5.82
C MET A 104 2.64 -15.27 -7.30
N ASP A 105 2.26 -14.38 -8.21
CA ASP A 105 2.40 -14.55 -9.66
C ASP A 105 3.88 -14.61 -10.08
N LYS A 106 4.73 -13.72 -9.55
CA LYS A 106 6.20 -13.76 -9.75
C LYS A 106 6.82 -15.08 -9.28
N LYS A 107 6.26 -15.68 -8.23
CA LYS A 107 6.66 -17.01 -7.73
C LYS A 107 6.05 -18.17 -8.53
N LYS A 108 5.25 -17.88 -9.55
CA LYS A 108 4.52 -18.84 -10.39
C LYS A 108 3.62 -19.76 -9.57
N MET A 109 3.01 -19.23 -8.52
CA MET A 109 2.01 -19.97 -7.75
C MET A 109 0.76 -20.14 -8.59
N GLU A 110 0.21 -21.36 -8.62
CA GLU A 110 -1.02 -21.62 -9.37
C GLU A 110 -2.22 -20.96 -8.69
N PHE A 111 -2.97 -20.15 -9.42
CA PHE A 111 -4.22 -19.57 -8.93
C PHE A 111 -5.41 -20.50 -9.19
N SER A 112 -6.29 -20.63 -8.20
CA SER A 112 -7.63 -21.16 -8.44
C SER A 112 -8.45 -20.17 -9.28
N PRO A 113 -9.53 -20.59 -9.96
CA PRO A 113 -10.32 -19.68 -10.78
C PRO A 113 -10.91 -18.49 -10.01
N SER A 114 -11.24 -18.70 -8.72
CA SER A 114 -11.74 -17.65 -7.85
C SER A 114 -10.64 -16.69 -7.41
N GLU A 115 -9.42 -17.19 -7.18
CA GLU A 115 -8.24 -16.35 -6.92
C GLU A 115 -7.86 -15.53 -8.14
N LEU A 116 -7.87 -16.12 -9.34
CA LEU A 116 -7.59 -15.39 -10.57
C LEU A 116 -8.63 -14.28 -10.78
N ALA A 117 -9.92 -14.58 -10.58
CA ALA A 117 -10.96 -13.58 -10.67
C ALA A 117 -10.77 -12.44 -9.67
N PHE A 118 -10.40 -12.76 -8.44
CA PHE A 118 -10.08 -11.77 -7.42
C PHE A 118 -8.85 -10.92 -7.79
N PHE A 119 -7.81 -11.53 -8.34
CA PHE A 119 -6.61 -10.80 -8.76
C PHE A 119 -6.89 -9.85 -9.92
N VAL A 120 -7.63 -10.30 -10.93
CA VAL A 120 -8.07 -9.47 -12.07
C VAL A 120 -8.93 -8.31 -11.60
N ASP A 121 -9.85 -8.54 -10.65
CA ASP A 121 -10.65 -7.49 -10.00
C ASP A 121 -9.77 -6.48 -9.24
N LEU A 122 -8.75 -6.95 -8.50
CA LEU A 122 -7.78 -6.07 -7.85
C LEU A 122 -7.02 -5.20 -8.86
N ILE A 123 -6.55 -5.78 -9.97
CA ILE A 123 -5.84 -5.03 -11.03
C ILE A 123 -6.76 -3.96 -11.63
N ALA A 124 -8.02 -4.31 -11.91
CA ALA A 124 -8.98 -3.37 -12.47
C ALA A 124 -9.22 -2.17 -11.55
N LYS A 125 -9.35 -2.42 -10.24
CA LYS A 125 -9.58 -1.40 -9.21
C LYS A 125 -8.37 -0.51 -8.91
N THR A 126 -7.16 -1.08 -8.95
CA THR A 126 -5.94 -0.38 -8.52
C THR A 126 -5.16 0.26 -9.66
N LYS A 127 -5.12 -0.40 -10.83
CA LYS A 127 -4.37 0.05 -12.00
C LYS A 127 -5.31 0.60 -13.06
N SER A 128 -6.04 -0.29 -13.73
CA SER A 128 -7.06 0.04 -14.73
C SER A 128 -7.72 -1.23 -15.25
N LEU A 129 -8.93 -1.08 -15.79
CA LEU A 129 -9.62 -2.15 -16.49
C LEU A 129 -8.81 -2.68 -17.70
N ALA A 130 -8.11 -1.80 -18.41
CA ALA A 130 -7.27 -2.18 -19.54
C ALA A 130 -6.11 -3.10 -19.10
N ALA A 131 -5.45 -2.77 -18.00
CA ALA A 131 -4.39 -3.62 -17.44
C ALA A 131 -4.92 -4.99 -16.98
N ALA A 132 -6.14 -5.04 -16.44
CA ALA A 132 -6.78 -6.29 -16.03
C ALA A 132 -7.08 -7.20 -17.23
N LYS A 133 -7.61 -6.62 -18.32
CA LYS A 133 -7.82 -7.33 -19.60
C LYS A 133 -6.52 -7.87 -20.17
N GLU A 134 -5.48 -7.04 -20.20
CA GLU A 134 -4.18 -7.44 -20.70
C GLU A 134 -3.59 -8.60 -19.89
N TYR A 135 -3.63 -8.51 -18.57
CA TYR A 135 -3.18 -9.58 -17.68
C TYR A 135 -3.97 -10.88 -17.90
N PHE A 136 -5.30 -10.81 -17.98
CA PHE A 136 -6.12 -12.00 -18.24
C PHE A 136 -5.76 -12.68 -19.57
N ASN A 137 -5.57 -11.91 -20.64
CA ASN A 137 -5.16 -12.45 -21.95
C ASN A 137 -3.74 -13.05 -21.93
N GLN A 138 -2.85 -12.58 -21.04
CA GLN A 138 -1.52 -13.18 -20.86
C GLN A 138 -1.61 -14.54 -20.15
N VAL A 139 -2.49 -14.66 -19.15
CA VAL A 139 -2.68 -15.90 -18.38
C VAL A 139 -3.48 -16.92 -19.18
N GLU A 140 -4.49 -16.49 -19.93
CA GLU A 140 -5.32 -17.35 -20.78
C GLU A 140 -5.44 -16.82 -22.22
N PRO A 141 -4.40 -17.01 -23.05
CA PRO A 141 -4.41 -16.53 -24.43
C PRO A 141 -5.47 -17.21 -25.31
N ASP A 142 -5.78 -18.48 -25.02
CA ASP A 142 -6.74 -19.30 -25.77
C ASP A 142 -8.12 -19.38 -25.10
N PHE A 143 -8.47 -18.38 -24.27
CA PHE A 143 -9.75 -18.38 -23.55
C PHE A 143 -10.95 -18.33 -24.52
N ASP A 144 -11.79 -19.36 -24.47
CA ASP A 144 -13.03 -19.40 -25.23
C ASP A 144 -14.14 -18.63 -24.52
N ARG A 145 -14.30 -17.36 -24.93
CA ARG A 145 -15.38 -16.47 -24.47
C ARG A 145 -16.81 -16.96 -24.75
N THR A 146 -17.00 -17.97 -25.59
CA THR A 146 -18.32 -18.55 -25.86
C THR A 146 -18.65 -19.70 -24.92
N ASN A 147 -17.63 -20.28 -24.27
CA ASN A 147 -17.78 -21.36 -23.33
C ASN A 147 -18.00 -20.83 -21.91
N THR A 148 -19.27 -20.70 -21.51
CA THR A 148 -19.66 -20.28 -20.16
C THR A 148 -19.23 -21.24 -19.04
N ARG A 149 -18.74 -22.45 -19.39
CA ARG A 149 -18.19 -23.44 -18.46
C ARG A 149 -16.66 -23.44 -18.44
N ALA A 150 -16.01 -22.50 -19.13
CA ALA A 150 -14.57 -22.35 -19.07
C ALA A 150 -14.12 -22.16 -17.61
N LYS A 151 -13.00 -22.80 -17.24
CA LYS A 151 -12.48 -22.84 -15.87
C LYS A 151 -12.41 -21.44 -15.25
N ASN A 152 -11.90 -20.47 -15.99
CA ASN A 152 -11.64 -19.10 -15.54
C ASN A 152 -12.70 -18.09 -16.04
N TRP A 153 -13.88 -18.59 -16.45
CA TRP A 153 -15.05 -17.76 -16.72
C TRP A 153 -15.34 -16.71 -15.62
N PRO A 154 -15.20 -17.01 -14.31
CA PRO A 154 -15.43 -16.01 -13.27
C PRO A 154 -14.53 -14.77 -13.39
N ALA A 155 -13.28 -14.93 -13.82
CA ALA A 155 -12.35 -13.82 -14.00
C ALA A 155 -12.72 -12.96 -15.21
N PHE A 156 -13.07 -13.60 -16.32
CA PHE A 156 -13.56 -12.91 -17.52
C PHE A 156 -14.87 -12.16 -17.26
N ALA A 157 -15.80 -12.78 -16.53
CA ALA A 157 -17.07 -12.16 -16.16
C ALA A 157 -16.85 -10.92 -15.28
N SER A 158 -15.87 -10.95 -14.37
CA SER A 158 -15.51 -9.79 -13.55
C SER A 158 -15.08 -8.60 -14.40
N ILE A 159 -14.25 -8.82 -15.42
CA ILE A 159 -13.86 -7.77 -16.38
C ILE A 159 -15.08 -7.18 -17.08
N MET A 160 -15.98 -8.03 -17.59
CA MET A 160 -17.16 -7.59 -18.33
C MET A 160 -18.13 -6.77 -17.48
N LEU A 161 -18.31 -7.15 -16.21
CA LEU A 161 -19.17 -6.42 -15.26
C LEU A 161 -18.64 -5.03 -14.89
N MET A 162 -17.37 -4.73 -15.18
CA MET A 162 -16.75 -3.43 -14.92
C MET A 162 -16.75 -2.50 -16.14
N GLU A 163 -17.33 -2.92 -17.28
CA GLU A 163 -17.41 -2.13 -18.51
C GLU A 163 -18.65 -1.21 -18.60
N ASP A 164 -19.65 -1.42 -17.73
CA ASP A 164 -20.93 -0.70 -17.71
C ASP A 164 -20.94 0.55 -16.80
#